data_AF-A0A813ZAU1-F1
#
_entry.id   AF-A0A813ZAU1-F1
#
_cell.length_a   1.000
_cell.length_b   1.000
_cell.length_c   1.000
_cell.angle_alpha   90.00
_cell.angle_beta   90.00
_cell.angle_gamma   90.00
#
_symmetry.space_group_name_H-M   'P 1'
#
loop_
_entity.id
_entity.type
_entity.pdbx_description
1 polymer ?
#
loop_
_entity_poly.entity_id
_entity_poly.type
_entity_poly.pdbx_seq_one_letter_code
_entity_poly.pdbx_strand_id
1 'polypeptide(L)'
;MASRRNRDVTDRIRRMERGHLSEEPLPRESTTHEQKKYSISQLISHESVPKATKEFFDECKEYYHLTQKPLVSAPDEIFRNESECTPFTMTMGVDREPEELDLDGFVESIQRICNFKDGQIQPVSIKVKPLLVELKLNQRDQSFAMPTVKIVYSKLTDETLNEFYKMGIFVLILGSCRSLEKQQEGRKKLMMDARYNRTYGPNHTFWKGPLDDGRDRGSKPYYCPVGWKRYSFFVPVDFNTKFKGWCICYHGTQFQNGLSILLSGLRPAKDVAHGPGIYTSPSIIYTSHPRYAEVKYIDSETKFGFLKSKHYIQFVLECRVHPKDIKVACETLLLGDAQIDTNIDNSAIEWVVNNYGKKLVDFNDPDASIVCTGVMVRITDRHPALLPESGWWFKAGVRNSSKGWKEFYKTLESVETERQTGVACSIILE
;
A
#
# COMPACT_ATOMS: atom_id res chain seq x y z
N MET A 1 -29.90 -49.34 32.91
CA MET A 1 -30.97 -48.31 32.78
C MET A 1 -30.44 -47.06 32.09
N ALA A 2 -30.20 -47.12 30.77
CA ALA A 2 -29.93 -45.94 29.92
C ALA A 2 -29.97 -46.37 28.44
N SER A 3 -31.16 -46.64 27.87
CA SER A 3 -31.31 -46.81 26.41
C SER A 3 -32.76 -46.59 25.90
N ARG A 4 -33.48 -45.62 26.47
CA ARG A 4 -34.82 -45.25 25.99
C ARG A 4 -35.04 -43.75 26.13
N ARG A 5 -34.44 -42.95 25.25
CA ARG A 5 -34.75 -41.51 25.14
C ARG A 5 -34.36 -40.85 23.81
N ASN A 6 -34.34 -41.60 22.71
CA ASN A 6 -33.98 -41.07 21.38
C ASN A 6 -34.89 -41.57 20.24
N ARG A 7 -36.21 -41.64 20.47
CA ARG A 7 -37.19 -41.95 19.41
C ARG A 7 -38.32 -40.93 19.24
N ASP A 8 -38.33 -39.83 19.99
CA ASP A 8 -39.51 -38.93 20.04
C ASP A 8 -39.31 -37.55 19.38
N VAL A 9 -38.15 -37.30 18.77
CA VAL A 9 -37.85 -36.00 18.12
C VAL A 9 -38.04 -36.07 16.59
N THR A 10 -37.90 -37.25 15.99
CA THR A 10 -37.98 -37.42 14.53
C THR A 10 -39.42 -37.42 13.97
N ASP A 11 -40.43 -37.73 14.79
CA ASP A 11 -41.83 -37.74 14.34
C ASP A 11 -42.53 -36.37 14.42
N ARG A 12 -41.98 -35.42 15.18
CA ARG A 12 -42.49 -34.03 15.20
C ARG A 12 -42.08 -33.21 13.98
N ILE A 13 -40.97 -33.56 13.32
CA ILE A 13 -40.50 -32.84 12.13
C ILE A 13 -41.28 -33.28 10.88
N ARG A 14 -41.74 -34.54 10.81
CA ARG A 14 -42.50 -35.07 9.66
C ARG A 14 -43.98 -34.67 9.59
N ARG A 15 -44.54 -34.01 10.61
CA ARG A 15 -45.94 -33.55 10.61
C ARG A 15 -46.15 -32.08 10.26
N MET A 16 -45.10 -31.31 10.00
CA MET A 16 -45.22 -29.92 9.53
C MET A 16 -45.14 -29.77 8.00
N GLU A 17 -44.89 -30.85 7.24
CA GLU A 17 -44.69 -30.79 5.78
C GLU A 17 -45.92 -31.17 4.93
N ARG A 18 -47.14 -31.18 5.49
CA ARG A 18 -48.37 -31.46 4.70
C ARG A 18 -49.51 -30.49 4.97
N GLY A 19 -49.21 -29.20 4.91
CA GLY A 19 -50.21 -28.17 4.65
C GLY A 19 -50.21 -27.83 3.16
N HIS A 20 -51.07 -28.49 2.36
CA HIS A 20 -51.45 -28.00 1.04
C HIS A 20 -52.22 -26.69 1.23
N LEU A 21 -51.52 -25.56 1.15
CA LEU A 21 -52.12 -24.27 0.84
C LEU A 21 -51.97 -24.09 -0.67
N SER A 22 -53.10 -24.01 -1.37
CA SER A 22 -53.16 -23.57 -2.75
C SER A 22 -52.67 -22.12 -2.80
N GLU A 23 -51.42 -21.92 -3.21
CA GLU A 23 -50.91 -20.59 -3.56
C GLU A 23 -51.63 -20.15 -4.83
N GLU A 24 -52.58 -19.22 -4.67
CA GLU A 24 -53.05 -18.43 -5.81
C GLU A 24 -51.84 -17.72 -6.43
N PRO A 25 -51.63 -17.78 -7.75
CA PRO A 25 -50.52 -17.11 -8.39
C PRO A 25 -50.68 -15.61 -8.16
N LEU A 26 -49.80 -15.04 -7.34
CA LEU A 26 -49.71 -13.59 -7.17
C LEU A 26 -49.60 -12.94 -8.56
N PRO A 27 -50.31 -11.83 -8.81
CA PRO A 27 -50.28 -11.17 -10.10
C PRO A 27 -48.83 -10.86 -10.45
N ARG A 28 -48.36 -11.35 -11.59
CA ARG A 28 -47.11 -10.88 -12.19
C ARG A 28 -47.35 -9.42 -12.58
N GLU A 29 -47.09 -8.50 -11.67
CA GLU A 29 -46.91 -7.09 -12.02
C GLU A 29 -45.72 -7.04 -12.98
N SER A 30 -46.01 -6.95 -14.27
CA SER A 30 -45.02 -6.57 -15.28
C SER A 30 -44.70 -5.10 -15.04
N THR A 31 -43.88 -4.82 -14.03
CA THR A 31 -43.26 -3.52 -13.89
C THR A 31 -42.31 -3.38 -15.05
N THR A 32 -42.79 -2.78 -16.15
CA THR A 32 -41.93 -2.23 -17.18
C THR A 32 -41.05 -1.20 -16.49
N HIS A 33 -39.82 -1.60 -16.15
CA HIS A 33 -38.82 -0.70 -15.61
C HIS A 33 -38.47 0.28 -16.72
N GLU A 34 -39.15 1.41 -16.73
CA GLU A 34 -38.80 2.54 -17.57
C GLU A 34 -37.36 2.94 -17.21
N GLN A 35 -36.42 2.66 -18.12
CA GLN A 35 -35.02 3.01 -17.92
C GLN A 35 -34.93 4.53 -17.81
N LYS A 36 -34.66 5.01 -16.61
CA LYS A 36 -34.51 6.43 -16.32
C LYS A 36 -33.21 6.91 -16.98
N LYS A 37 -33.33 7.55 -18.14
CA LYS A 37 -32.19 8.21 -18.81
C LYS A 37 -31.65 9.35 -17.94
N TYR A 38 -30.33 9.41 -17.78
CA TYR A 38 -29.70 10.50 -17.04
C TYR A 38 -29.40 11.68 -17.97
N SER A 39 -29.92 12.87 -17.65
CA SER A 39 -29.53 14.10 -18.35
C SER A 39 -28.28 14.68 -17.70
N ILE A 40 -27.17 14.75 -18.43
CA ILE A 40 -25.91 15.35 -17.94
C ILE A 40 -26.14 16.76 -17.39
N SER A 41 -26.93 17.58 -18.08
CA SER A 41 -27.24 18.96 -17.68
C SER A 41 -27.89 19.07 -16.28
N GLN A 42 -28.59 18.03 -15.82
CA GLN A 42 -29.21 17.99 -14.49
C GLN A 42 -28.22 17.59 -13.39
N LEU A 43 -27.12 16.95 -13.77
CA LEU A 43 -26.09 16.44 -12.85
C LEU A 43 -24.86 17.35 -12.78
N ILE A 44 -24.71 18.30 -13.72
CA ILE A 44 -23.61 19.26 -13.68
C ILE A 44 -23.69 20.07 -12.37
N SER A 45 -22.66 19.94 -11.56
CA SER A 45 -22.43 20.73 -10.36
C SER A 45 -21.82 22.07 -10.75
N HIS A 46 -22.42 23.16 -10.25
CA HIS A 46 -21.86 24.51 -10.38
C HIS A 46 -20.72 24.80 -9.38
N GLU A 47 -20.44 23.90 -8.43
CA GLU A 47 -19.32 24.02 -7.51
C GLU A 47 -18.00 23.87 -8.28
N SER A 48 -17.16 24.91 -8.27
CA SER A 48 -15.84 24.88 -8.87
C SER A 48 -14.93 23.91 -8.13
N VAL A 49 -14.09 23.19 -8.87
CA VAL A 49 -13.04 22.35 -8.28
C VAL A 49 -11.94 23.28 -7.74
N PRO A 50 -11.52 23.15 -6.47
CA PRO A 50 -10.44 23.96 -5.92
C PRO A 50 -9.15 23.80 -6.73
N LYS A 51 -8.34 24.87 -6.80
CA LYS A 51 -7.10 24.88 -7.61
C LYS A 51 -6.16 23.72 -7.28
N ALA A 52 -5.88 23.47 -6.01
CA ALA A 52 -5.01 22.36 -5.59
C ALA A 52 -5.57 20.98 -5.99
N THR A 53 -6.90 20.83 -5.93
CA THR A 53 -7.58 19.61 -6.38
C THR A 53 -7.44 19.44 -7.89
N LYS A 54 -7.49 20.54 -8.66
CA LYS A 54 -7.23 20.53 -10.11
C LYS A 54 -5.80 20.09 -10.43
N GLU A 55 -4.81 20.69 -9.77
CA GLU A 55 -3.38 20.34 -9.93
C GLU A 55 -3.15 18.83 -9.67
N PHE A 56 -3.75 18.28 -8.61
CA PHE A 56 -3.70 16.83 -8.37
C PHE A 56 -4.31 16.00 -9.50
N PHE A 57 -5.43 16.42 -10.07
CA PHE A 57 -6.05 15.68 -11.16
C PHE A 57 -5.23 15.77 -12.45
N ASP A 58 -4.54 16.89 -12.67
CA ASP A 58 -3.57 17.02 -13.77
C ASP A 58 -2.39 16.04 -13.58
N GLU A 59 -1.86 15.89 -12.36
CA GLU A 59 -0.86 14.87 -12.03
C GLU A 59 -1.39 13.43 -12.21
N CYS A 60 -2.65 13.18 -11.84
CA CYS A 60 -3.29 11.88 -12.06
C CYS A 60 -3.43 11.56 -13.55
N LYS A 61 -3.75 12.56 -14.39
CA LYS A 61 -3.79 12.40 -15.84
C LYS A 61 -2.41 12.09 -16.40
N GLU A 62 -1.37 12.79 -15.94
CA GLU A 62 0.01 12.48 -16.34
C GLU A 62 0.38 11.04 -15.97
N TYR A 63 0.11 10.61 -14.73
CA TYR A 63 0.29 9.22 -14.31
C TYR A 63 -0.47 8.23 -15.21
N TYR A 64 -1.73 8.53 -15.53
CA TYR A 64 -2.57 7.71 -16.38
C TYR A 64 -1.99 7.55 -17.79
N HIS A 65 -1.53 8.65 -18.41
CA HIS A 65 -0.90 8.59 -19.73
C HIS A 65 0.42 7.82 -19.73
N LEU A 66 1.19 7.92 -18.64
CA LEU A 66 2.46 7.23 -18.49
C LEU A 66 2.30 5.73 -18.24
N THR A 67 1.33 5.35 -17.40
CA THR A 67 1.20 3.97 -16.91
C THR A 67 0.12 3.17 -17.62
N GLN A 68 -0.73 3.83 -18.40
CA GLN A 68 -1.93 3.25 -19.00
C GLN A 68 -2.85 2.59 -17.96
N LYS A 69 -2.85 3.13 -16.73
CA LYS A 69 -3.68 2.66 -15.62
C LYS A 69 -4.26 3.85 -14.86
N PRO A 70 -5.53 3.79 -14.42
CA PRO A 70 -6.05 4.80 -13.50
C PRO A 70 -5.32 4.77 -12.17
N LEU A 71 -5.14 5.94 -11.56
CA LEU A 71 -4.75 6.02 -10.16
C LEU A 71 -5.96 5.65 -9.28
N VAL A 72 -5.80 4.66 -8.39
CA VAL A 72 -6.85 4.29 -7.42
C VAL A 72 -6.53 4.90 -6.06
N SER A 73 -7.46 5.67 -5.51
CA SER A 73 -7.40 6.20 -4.15
C SER A 73 -8.53 5.64 -3.30
N ALA A 74 -8.17 4.98 -2.20
CA ALA A 74 -9.10 4.36 -1.28
C ALA A 74 -8.90 4.98 0.12
N PRO A 75 -9.97 5.49 0.79
CA PRO A 75 -9.91 5.89 2.18
C PRO A 75 -9.42 4.76 3.11
N ASP A 76 -8.69 5.13 4.14
CA ASP A 76 -8.16 4.21 5.15
C ASP A 76 -9.27 3.44 5.86
N GLU A 77 -10.43 4.06 6.02
CA GLU A 77 -11.62 3.52 6.66
C GLU A 77 -12.06 2.19 6.01
N ILE A 78 -11.82 2.03 4.71
CA ILE A 78 -12.10 0.78 3.97
C ILE A 78 -11.34 -0.39 4.58
N PHE A 79 -10.11 -0.15 5.07
CA PHE A 79 -9.29 -1.19 5.63
C PHE A 79 -9.54 -1.43 7.12
N ARG A 80 -10.14 -0.47 7.83
CA ARG A 80 -10.27 -0.50 9.29
C ARG A 80 -11.42 -1.37 9.83
N ASN A 81 -12.30 -1.94 8.99
CA ASN A 81 -13.44 -2.79 9.43
C ASN A 81 -14.43 -2.09 10.40
N GLU A 82 -14.26 -0.79 10.64
CA GLU A 82 -14.90 -0.03 11.72
C GLU A 82 -15.97 0.94 11.20
N SER A 83 -16.27 0.93 9.90
CA SER A 83 -17.19 1.90 9.30
C SER A 83 -18.64 1.43 9.37
N GLU A 84 -19.50 2.24 9.99
CA GLU A 84 -20.94 2.17 9.79
C GLU A 84 -21.28 2.40 8.31
N CYS A 85 -22.32 1.72 7.82
CA CYS A 85 -22.78 1.78 6.43
C CYS A 85 -23.35 3.17 6.08
N THR A 86 -22.48 4.15 5.85
CA THR A 86 -22.89 5.36 5.14
C THR A 86 -23.06 5.05 3.65
N PRO A 87 -23.96 5.74 2.93
CA PRO A 87 -24.05 5.62 1.49
C PRO A 87 -22.68 5.83 0.85
N PHE A 88 -22.19 4.82 0.15
CA PHE A 88 -20.88 4.86 -0.47
C PHE A 88 -20.95 5.62 -1.79
N THR A 89 -20.05 6.58 -1.97
CA THR A 89 -19.83 7.23 -3.26
C THR A 89 -18.47 6.84 -3.81
N MET A 90 -18.36 6.84 -5.13
CA MET A 90 -17.09 6.76 -5.85
C MET A 90 -17.01 7.93 -6.83
N THR A 91 -15.86 8.56 -6.93
CA THR A 91 -15.60 9.59 -7.94
C THR A 91 -14.63 9.05 -8.98
N MET A 92 -14.99 9.19 -10.25
CA MET A 92 -14.15 8.82 -11.39
C MET A 92 -13.77 10.08 -12.16
N GLY A 93 -12.47 10.30 -12.37
CA GLY A 93 -12.02 11.30 -13.34
C GLY A 93 -11.94 10.67 -14.72
N VAL A 94 -12.57 11.31 -15.70
CA VAL A 94 -12.67 10.84 -17.09
C VAL A 94 -11.90 11.80 -17.99
N ASP A 95 -11.01 11.26 -18.81
CA ASP A 95 -10.19 12.00 -19.75
C ASP A 95 -10.90 12.13 -21.10
N ARG A 96 -12.03 12.85 -21.06
CA ARG A 96 -12.88 13.18 -22.22
C ARG A 96 -13.51 14.55 -22.02
N GLU A 97 -13.98 15.14 -23.09
CA GLU A 97 -14.82 16.33 -22.98
C GLU A 97 -16.23 15.94 -22.48
N PRO A 98 -16.91 16.79 -21.68
CA PRO A 98 -18.22 16.47 -21.12
C PRO A 98 -19.28 16.09 -22.16
N GLU A 99 -19.22 16.68 -23.36
CA GLU A 99 -20.15 16.45 -24.47
C GLU A 99 -19.96 15.07 -25.14
N GLU A 100 -18.79 14.44 -24.96
CA GLU A 100 -18.45 13.12 -25.49
C GLU A 100 -18.83 11.99 -24.54
N LEU A 101 -19.27 12.32 -23.32
CA LEU A 101 -19.56 11.34 -22.29
C LEU A 101 -20.98 10.80 -22.47
N ASP A 102 -21.13 9.61 -23.03
CA ASP A 102 -22.38 8.85 -22.94
C ASP A 102 -22.54 8.34 -21.50
N LEU A 103 -23.25 9.12 -20.67
CA LEU A 103 -23.38 8.83 -19.24
C LEU A 103 -24.11 7.52 -18.96
N ASP A 104 -25.16 7.20 -19.73
CA ASP A 104 -25.92 5.96 -19.56
C ASP A 104 -25.01 4.77 -19.88
N GLY A 105 -24.36 4.77 -21.05
CA GLY A 105 -23.42 3.72 -21.45
C GLY A 105 -22.16 3.62 -20.55
N PHE A 106 -21.71 4.75 -19.99
CA PHE A 106 -20.62 4.79 -19.00
C PHE A 106 -21.03 4.06 -17.72
N VAL A 107 -22.20 4.37 -17.17
CA VAL A 107 -22.74 3.73 -15.95
C VAL A 107 -22.95 2.23 -16.20
N GLU A 108 -23.56 1.84 -17.32
CA GLU A 108 -23.74 0.43 -17.70
C GLU A 108 -22.40 -0.32 -17.80
N SER A 109 -21.37 0.33 -18.35
CA SER A 109 -20.03 -0.25 -18.44
C SER A 109 -19.42 -0.48 -17.05
N ILE A 110 -19.55 0.49 -16.13
CA ILE A 110 -19.11 0.32 -14.74
C ILE A 110 -19.87 -0.82 -14.06
N GLN A 111 -21.19 -0.93 -14.25
CA GLN A 111 -21.99 -2.02 -13.70
C GLN A 111 -21.48 -3.38 -14.18
N ARG A 112 -21.27 -3.52 -15.49
CA ARG A 112 -20.76 -4.76 -16.10
C ARG A 112 -19.37 -5.11 -15.57
N ILE A 113 -18.43 -4.17 -15.61
CA ILE A 113 -17.03 -4.39 -15.21
C ILE A 113 -16.95 -4.74 -13.72
N CYS A 114 -17.70 -4.02 -12.88
CA CYS A 114 -17.72 -4.26 -11.45
C CYS A 114 -18.76 -5.30 -11.03
N ASN A 115 -19.45 -5.97 -11.95
CA ASN A 115 -20.53 -6.92 -11.68
C ASN A 115 -21.53 -6.38 -10.61
N PHE A 116 -22.06 -5.18 -10.84
CA PHE A 116 -23.18 -4.61 -10.11
C PHE A 116 -24.48 -4.89 -10.87
N LYS A 117 -25.57 -5.14 -10.14
CA LYS A 117 -26.92 -5.28 -10.71
C LYS A 117 -27.44 -3.92 -11.20
N ASP A 118 -28.45 -3.97 -12.05
CA ASP A 118 -29.14 -2.79 -12.55
C ASP A 118 -29.68 -1.92 -11.42
N GLY A 119 -29.47 -0.60 -11.51
CA GLY A 119 -29.88 0.38 -10.49
C GLY A 119 -29.06 0.39 -9.20
N GLN A 120 -28.04 -0.47 -9.05
CA GLN A 120 -27.16 -0.44 -7.88
C GLN A 120 -26.23 0.78 -7.88
N ILE A 121 -25.84 1.30 -9.03
CA ILE A 121 -25.12 2.57 -9.12
C ILE A 121 -26.00 3.64 -9.77
N GLN A 122 -25.86 4.86 -9.29
CA GLN A 122 -26.53 6.03 -9.84
C GLN A 122 -25.55 7.21 -9.88
N PRO A 123 -25.45 7.93 -11.01
CA PRO A 123 -24.71 9.18 -11.03
C PRO A 123 -25.40 10.23 -10.15
N VAL A 124 -24.61 10.95 -9.37
CA VAL A 124 -25.07 11.96 -8.40
C VAL A 124 -24.66 13.35 -8.84
N SER A 125 -23.43 13.52 -9.26
CA SER A 125 -22.89 14.80 -9.68
C SER A 125 -21.85 14.65 -10.77
N ILE A 126 -21.76 15.66 -11.63
CA ILE A 126 -20.72 15.79 -12.64
C ILE A 126 -20.05 17.15 -12.44
N LYS A 127 -18.73 17.16 -12.22
CA LYS A 127 -17.95 18.41 -12.25
C LYS A 127 -17.28 18.51 -13.61
N VAL A 128 -17.29 19.70 -14.20
CA VAL A 128 -16.65 19.96 -15.49
C VAL A 128 -15.35 20.72 -15.24
N LYS A 129 -14.24 20.25 -15.84
CA LYS A 129 -12.87 20.80 -15.75
C LYS A 129 -12.16 20.62 -14.38
N PRO A 130 -11.64 19.42 -14.08
CA PRO A 130 -11.66 18.19 -14.89
C PRO A 130 -13.04 17.52 -14.89
N LEU A 131 -13.31 16.63 -15.86
CA LEU A 131 -14.56 15.86 -15.91
C LEU A 131 -14.54 14.80 -14.81
N LEU A 132 -15.31 15.02 -13.74
CA LEU A 132 -15.43 14.11 -12.61
C LEU A 132 -16.87 13.61 -12.52
N VAL A 133 -17.06 12.30 -12.55
CA VAL A 133 -18.36 11.65 -12.38
C VAL A 133 -18.42 11.04 -10.99
N GLU A 134 -19.32 11.55 -10.15
CA GLU A 134 -19.59 10.95 -8.85
C GLU A 134 -20.76 9.98 -8.96
N LEU A 135 -20.51 8.72 -8.59
CA LEU A 135 -21.50 7.65 -8.57
C LEU A 135 -21.80 7.27 -7.13
N LYS A 136 -23.08 7.06 -6.81
CA LYS A 136 -23.54 6.54 -5.52
C LYS A 136 -23.98 5.09 -5.67
N LEU A 137 -23.56 4.28 -4.71
CA LEU A 137 -23.89 2.87 -4.65
C LEU A 137 -25.08 2.68 -3.71
N ASN A 138 -26.21 2.22 -4.24
CA ASN A 138 -27.45 1.99 -3.52
C ASN A 138 -27.41 0.66 -2.76
N GLN A 139 -27.60 0.71 -1.44
CA GLN A 139 -27.58 -0.46 -0.55
C GLN A 139 -28.93 -1.19 -0.46
N ARG A 140 -29.75 -1.21 -1.52
CA ARG A 140 -31.10 -1.79 -1.45
C ARG A 140 -31.12 -3.28 -1.09
N ASP A 141 -30.04 -4.01 -1.31
CA ASP A 141 -29.89 -5.41 -0.87
C ASP A 141 -29.18 -5.46 0.50
N GLN A 142 -29.95 -5.71 1.58
CA GLN A 142 -29.43 -5.89 2.96
C GLN A 142 -28.46 -7.09 3.07
N SER A 143 -28.35 -7.94 2.05
CA SER A 143 -27.43 -9.08 2.01
C SER A 143 -25.95 -8.67 1.86
N PHE A 144 -25.65 -7.41 1.53
CA PHE A 144 -24.28 -6.89 1.48
C PHE A 144 -23.86 -6.31 2.84
N ALA A 145 -23.78 -7.17 3.86
CA ALA A 145 -23.26 -6.82 5.19
C ALA A 145 -21.73 -6.62 5.22
N MET A 146 -21.02 -6.86 4.10
CA MET A 146 -19.63 -6.41 3.93
C MET A 146 -19.63 -4.94 3.50
N PRO A 147 -18.72 -4.08 4.01
CA PRO A 147 -18.63 -2.70 3.58
C PRO A 147 -18.51 -2.67 2.06
N THR A 148 -19.53 -2.13 1.37
CA THR A 148 -19.70 -2.26 -0.09
C THR A 148 -18.44 -1.82 -0.84
N VAL A 149 -17.66 -0.93 -0.24
CA VAL A 149 -16.37 -0.46 -0.71
C VAL A 149 -15.31 -1.56 -0.83
N LYS A 150 -15.24 -2.50 0.11
CA LYS A 150 -14.30 -3.63 0.03
C LYS A 150 -14.60 -4.51 -1.16
N ILE A 151 -15.87 -4.67 -1.50
CA ILE A 151 -16.29 -5.43 -2.67
C ILE A 151 -15.81 -4.70 -3.92
N VAL A 152 -16.04 -3.39 -4.02
CA VAL A 152 -15.54 -2.59 -5.15
C VAL A 152 -14.01 -2.71 -5.24
N TYR A 153 -13.30 -2.48 -4.15
CA TYR A 153 -11.84 -2.55 -4.11
C TYR A 153 -11.30 -3.93 -4.49
N SER A 154 -11.93 -5.02 -4.01
CA SER A 154 -11.53 -6.39 -4.36
C SER A 154 -11.73 -6.76 -5.83
N LYS A 155 -12.57 -5.99 -6.54
CA LYS A 155 -12.82 -6.15 -7.98
C LYS A 155 -11.88 -5.30 -8.83
N LEU A 156 -11.00 -4.48 -8.25
CA LEU A 156 -10.01 -3.69 -8.97
C LEU A 156 -8.77 -4.51 -9.32
N THR A 157 -8.94 -5.57 -10.12
CA THR A 157 -7.83 -6.37 -10.67
C THR A 157 -7.15 -5.61 -11.81
N ASP A 158 -5.98 -6.09 -12.27
CA ASP A 158 -5.29 -5.48 -13.42
C ASP A 158 -6.17 -5.49 -14.68
N GLU A 159 -6.98 -6.53 -14.89
CA GLU A 159 -7.94 -6.61 -15.98
C GLU A 159 -8.99 -5.49 -15.88
N THR A 160 -9.55 -5.29 -14.68
CA THR A 160 -10.53 -4.22 -14.43
C THR A 160 -9.91 -2.84 -14.61
N LEU A 161 -8.69 -2.62 -14.11
CA LEU A 161 -7.99 -1.34 -14.29
C LEU A 161 -7.67 -1.07 -15.77
N ASN A 162 -7.37 -2.10 -16.55
CA ASN A 162 -7.17 -1.99 -17.99
C ASN A 162 -8.47 -1.65 -18.74
N GLU A 163 -9.61 -2.22 -18.32
CA GLU A 163 -10.91 -1.83 -18.87
C GLU A 163 -11.25 -0.37 -18.53
N PHE A 164 -10.97 0.08 -17.30
CA PHE A 164 -11.13 1.48 -16.92
C PHE A 164 -10.21 2.41 -17.71
N TYR A 165 -8.98 1.99 -18.01
CA TYR A 165 -8.10 2.73 -18.91
C TYR A 165 -8.73 2.93 -20.29
N LYS A 166 -9.29 1.88 -20.90
CA LYS A 166 -9.99 1.97 -22.19
C LYS A 166 -11.21 2.89 -22.15
N MET A 167 -11.84 3.02 -20.97
CA MET A 167 -12.95 3.96 -20.76
C MET A 167 -12.49 5.42 -20.61
N GLY A 168 -11.18 5.69 -20.57
CA GLY A 168 -10.65 7.03 -20.32
C GLY A 168 -10.64 7.39 -18.84
N ILE A 169 -10.80 6.45 -17.93
CA ILE A 169 -10.79 6.75 -16.49
C ILE A 169 -9.34 6.92 -16.06
N PHE A 170 -8.96 8.12 -15.65
CA PHE A 170 -7.60 8.43 -15.21
C PHE A 170 -7.41 8.34 -13.69
N VAL A 171 -8.51 8.43 -12.92
CA VAL A 171 -8.50 8.31 -11.47
C VAL A 171 -9.81 7.71 -10.97
N LEU A 172 -9.72 6.84 -9.97
CA LEU A 172 -10.84 6.27 -9.24
C LEU A 172 -10.66 6.52 -7.74
N ILE A 173 -11.56 7.31 -7.17
CA ILE A 173 -11.59 7.60 -5.74
C ILE A 173 -12.75 6.81 -5.13
N LEU A 174 -12.45 5.90 -4.20
CA LEU A 174 -13.46 5.16 -3.45
C LEU A 174 -14.01 6.00 -2.29
N GLY A 175 -14.66 7.11 -2.63
CA GLY A 175 -15.24 8.06 -1.70
C GLY A 175 -15.62 9.33 -2.46
N SER A 176 -16.10 10.35 -1.74
CA SER A 176 -16.36 11.67 -2.33
C SER A 176 -15.08 12.48 -2.55
N CYS A 177 -15.11 13.50 -3.42
CA CYS A 177 -14.01 14.46 -3.57
C CYS A 177 -13.61 15.13 -2.24
N ARG A 178 -14.57 15.35 -1.32
CA ARG A 178 -14.27 15.88 0.02
C ARG A 178 -13.42 14.92 0.85
N SER A 179 -13.59 13.62 0.65
CA SER A 179 -12.76 12.59 1.29
C SER A 179 -11.35 12.61 0.71
N LEU A 180 -11.23 12.82 -0.61
CA LEU A 180 -9.94 13.06 -1.26
C LEU A 180 -9.27 14.33 -0.71
N GLU A 181 -9.98 15.44 -0.53
CA GLU A 181 -9.40 16.67 0.04
C GLU A 181 -8.85 16.43 1.45
N LYS A 182 -9.58 15.69 2.30
CA LYS A 182 -9.06 15.27 3.62
C LYS A 182 -7.84 14.35 3.49
N GLN A 183 -7.84 13.43 2.54
CA GLN A 183 -6.72 12.53 2.27
C GLN A 183 -5.52 13.28 1.69
N GLN A 184 -5.75 14.26 0.82
CA GLN A 184 -4.73 15.14 0.25
C GLN A 184 -4.18 16.08 1.30
N GLU A 185 -5.01 16.59 2.20
CA GLU A 185 -4.53 17.32 3.37
C GLU A 185 -3.68 16.40 4.26
N GLY A 186 -4.03 15.11 4.35
CA GLY A 186 -3.18 14.06 4.91
C GLY A 186 -1.88 13.82 4.12
N ARG A 187 -1.90 13.82 2.79
CA ARG A 187 -0.71 13.69 1.93
C ARG A 187 0.17 14.93 1.97
N LYS A 188 -0.41 16.11 2.10
CA LYS A 188 0.28 17.35 2.45
C LYS A 188 0.90 17.27 3.84
N LYS A 189 0.57 16.29 4.70
CA LYS A 189 1.34 16.00 5.92
C LYS A 189 2.55 15.10 5.66
N LEU A 190 2.60 14.32 4.57
CA LEU A 190 3.84 13.72 4.05
C LEU A 190 4.67 14.79 3.32
N MET A 191 4.94 15.91 4.00
CA MET A 191 5.88 16.89 3.50
C MET A 191 7.27 16.29 3.58
N MET A 192 7.98 16.20 2.47
CA MET A 192 9.42 15.95 2.52
C MET A 192 10.12 17.19 3.08
N ASP A 193 11.06 17.01 3.99
CA ASP A 193 11.91 18.09 4.49
C ASP A 193 13.33 17.95 3.93
N ALA A 194 13.56 18.62 2.80
CA ALA A 194 14.83 18.58 2.10
C ALA A 194 16.02 19.03 2.96
N ARG A 195 15.81 19.84 4.02
CA ARG A 195 16.87 20.30 4.92
C ARG A 195 17.55 19.14 5.66
N TYR A 196 16.83 18.04 5.86
CA TYR A 196 17.32 16.86 6.56
C TYR A 196 17.69 15.71 5.61
N ASN A 197 17.59 15.90 4.29
CA ASN A 197 18.01 14.88 3.33
C ASN A 197 19.52 14.69 3.42
N ARG A 198 19.96 13.44 3.34
CA ARG A 198 21.38 13.09 3.48
C ARG A 198 21.74 12.03 2.45
N THR A 199 22.88 12.22 1.83
CA THR A 199 23.54 11.19 1.03
C THR A 199 24.62 10.57 1.91
N TYR A 200 24.61 9.25 2.07
CA TYR A 200 25.53 8.55 2.95
C TYR A 200 26.63 7.84 2.14
N GLY A 201 27.87 8.25 2.37
CA GLY A 201 29.03 7.67 1.69
C GLY A 201 30.30 8.50 1.88
N PRO A 202 31.49 7.97 1.54
CA PRO A 202 32.78 8.60 1.86
C PRO A 202 32.95 10.05 1.39
N ASN A 203 32.31 10.42 0.29
CA ASN A 203 32.35 11.77 -0.28
C ASN A 203 31.16 12.66 0.17
N HIS A 204 30.35 12.18 1.11
CA HIS A 204 29.17 12.85 1.64
C HIS A 204 29.10 12.72 3.17
N THR A 205 27.91 12.45 3.74
CA THR A 205 27.77 12.18 5.17
C THR A 205 28.32 10.79 5.48
N PHE A 206 29.34 10.70 6.32
CA PHE A 206 29.99 9.43 6.65
C PHE A 206 30.59 9.43 8.05
N TRP A 207 30.54 8.28 8.72
CA TRP A 207 31.27 8.00 9.94
C TRP A 207 31.58 6.50 10.02
N LYS A 208 32.59 6.14 10.82
CA LYS A 208 32.96 4.74 11.08
C LYS A 208 32.48 4.34 12.48
N GLY A 209 31.97 3.12 12.61
CA GLY A 209 31.45 2.60 13.87
C GLY A 209 30.12 3.25 14.29
N PRO A 210 29.73 3.12 15.57
CA PRO A 210 28.53 3.75 16.10
C PRO A 210 28.62 5.28 16.02
N LEU A 211 27.53 5.94 15.64
CA LEU A 211 27.44 7.41 15.64
C LEU A 211 27.51 7.95 17.07
N ASP A 212 28.49 8.80 17.34
CA ASP A 212 28.63 9.55 18.59
C ASP A 212 28.54 11.06 18.32
N ASP A 213 27.31 11.58 18.32
CA ASP A 213 27.02 13.01 18.14
C ASP A 213 26.40 13.64 19.41
N GLY A 214 26.57 12.97 20.55
CA GLY A 214 26.00 13.39 21.84
C GLY A 214 24.47 13.27 21.96
N ARG A 215 23.76 12.76 20.93
CA ARG A 215 22.31 12.57 21.00
C ARG A 215 21.93 11.22 21.58
N ASP A 216 20.92 11.24 22.44
CA ASP A 216 20.34 10.03 23.03
C ASP A 216 19.49 9.26 22.00
N ARG A 217 19.94 8.04 21.68
CA ARG A 217 19.28 7.07 20.78
C ARG A 217 18.87 5.78 21.49
N GLY A 218 18.60 5.85 22.79
CA GLY A 218 18.05 4.71 23.53
C GLY A 218 19.05 3.57 23.69
N SER A 219 20.34 3.91 23.84
CA SER A 219 21.47 2.97 24.00
C SER A 219 21.73 1.99 22.84
N LYS A 220 21.02 2.09 21.72
CA LYS A 220 21.27 1.28 20.53
C LYS A 220 22.21 2.01 19.56
N PRO A 221 23.27 1.34 19.06
CA PRO A 221 24.21 1.96 18.13
C PRO A 221 23.52 2.29 16.81
N TYR A 222 23.95 3.38 16.18
CA TYR A 222 23.49 3.78 14.85
C TYR A 222 24.68 3.85 13.90
N TYR A 223 24.71 2.96 12.91
CA TYR A 223 25.80 2.87 11.94
C TYR A 223 25.47 3.67 10.68
N CYS A 224 26.50 4.14 9.98
CA CYS A 224 26.32 4.90 8.75
C CYS A 224 25.68 4.01 7.67
N PRO A 225 24.52 4.36 7.10
CA PRO A 225 23.90 3.58 6.03
C PRO A 225 24.56 3.91 4.68
N VAL A 226 25.84 3.57 4.54
CA VAL A 226 26.66 3.85 3.36
C VAL A 226 25.97 3.31 2.10
N GLY A 227 25.91 4.14 1.06
CA GLY A 227 25.28 3.79 -0.21
C GLY A 227 23.78 4.10 -0.29
N TRP A 228 23.24 4.78 0.70
CA TRP A 228 21.83 5.18 0.72
C TRP A 228 21.67 6.70 0.73
N LYS A 229 20.57 7.17 0.14
CA LYS A 229 20.08 8.54 0.22
C LYS A 229 18.82 8.59 1.05
N ARG A 230 18.81 9.43 2.08
CA ARG A 230 17.66 9.68 2.94
C ARG A 230 16.82 10.83 2.39
N TYR A 231 15.54 10.56 2.22
CA TYR A 231 14.48 11.53 1.99
C TYR A 231 13.68 11.67 3.29
N SER A 232 13.79 12.82 3.92
CA SER A 232 13.26 13.05 5.26
C SER A 232 11.82 13.47 5.19
N PHE A 233 11.02 13.04 6.16
CA PHE A 233 9.72 13.66 6.38
C PHE A 233 9.84 14.90 7.26
N PHE A 234 8.89 15.80 7.08
CA PHE A 234 8.68 16.90 7.99
C PHE A 234 8.28 16.33 9.33
N VAL A 235 9.02 16.74 10.35
CA VAL A 235 8.80 16.35 11.72
C VAL A 235 8.41 17.59 12.52
N PRO A 236 7.61 17.44 13.60
CA PRO A 236 7.28 18.56 14.49
C PRO A 236 8.51 19.33 14.99
N VAL A 237 8.35 20.61 15.32
CA VAL A 237 9.45 21.47 15.81
C VAL A 237 10.11 20.89 17.07
N ASP A 238 9.36 20.19 17.90
CA ASP A 238 9.79 19.53 19.13
C ASP A 238 10.27 18.08 18.93
N PHE A 239 10.53 17.64 17.68
CA PHE A 239 10.89 16.25 17.35
C PHE A 239 11.99 15.65 18.24
N ASN A 240 13.09 16.37 18.46
CA ASN A 240 14.20 15.88 19.27
C ASN A 240 13.81 15.68 20.74
N THR A 241 12.90 16.51 21.26
CA THR A 241 12.39 16.38 22.63
C THR A 241 11.42 15.21 22.72
N LYS A 242 10.46 15.12 21.78
CA LYS A 242 9.44 14.07 21.74
C LYS A 242 10.05 12.67 21.60
N PHE A 243 11.06 12.52 20.74
CA PHE A 243 11.67 11.24 20.43
C PHE A 243 13.07 11.07 21.07
N LYS A 244 13.35 11.83 22.12
CA LYS A 244 14.59 11.67 22.89
C LYS A 244 14.69 10.23 23.41
N GLY A 245 15.83 9.58 23.16
CA GLY A 245 16.05 8.19 23.57
C GLY A 245 15.38 7.15 22.69
N TRP A 246 14.78 7.54 21.55
CA TRP A 246 14.25 6.57 20.59
C TRP A 246 15.34 6.09 19.63
N CYS A 247 15.37 4.77 19.42
CA CYS A 247 16.33 4.10 18.55
C CYS A 247 15.98 4.35 17.08
N ILE A 248 16.97 4.25 16.19
CA ILE A 248 16.74 4.25 14.73
C ILE A 248 16.72 2.80 14.25
N CYS A 249 15.77 2.48 13.39
CA CYS A 249 15.70 1.19 12.71
C CYS A 249 15.16 1.35 11.28
N TYR A 250 15.19 0.26 10.53
CA TYR A 250 14.75 0.20 9.14
C TYR A 250 13.65 -0.85 8.96
N HIS A 251 12.71 -0.56 8.06
CA HIS A 251 11.65 -1.49 7.67
C HIS A 251 11.64 -1.65 6.15
N GLY A 252 11.91 -2.87 5.69
CA GLY A 252 11.88 -3.23 4.28
C GLY A 252 10.44 -3.47 3.85
N THR A 253 10.09 -3.01 2.65
CA THR A 253 8.77 -3.27 2.08
C THR A 253 8.83 -3.43 0.56
N GLN A 254 7.75 -3.94 -0.02
CA GLN A 254 7.51 -3.91 -1.47
C GLN A 254 7.09 -2.51 -1.92
N PHE A 255 7.38 -2.13 -3.18
CA PHE A 255 7.06 -0.82 -3.76
C PHE A 255 5.57 -0.50 -3.70
N GLN A 256 4.74 -1.47 -4.05
CA GLN A 256 3.28 -1.32 -4.03
C GLN A 256 2.71 -1.00 -2.64
N ASN A 257 3.42 -1.37 -1.57
CA ASN A 257 2.99 -1.12 -0.19
C ASN A 257 3.54 0.20 0.36
N GLY A 258 4.62 0.75 -0.21
CA GLY A 258 5.33 1.91 0.32
C GLY A 258 4.39 3.09 0.57
N LEU A 259 3.64 3.50 -0.45
CA LEU A 259 2.69 4.62 -0.31
C LEU A 259 1.59 4.33 0.72
N SER A 260 1.04 3.11 0.76
CA SER A 260 0.03 2.75 1.77
C SER A 260 0.60 2.82 3.19
N ILE A 261 1.83 2.37 3.42
CA ILE A 261 2.46 2.46 4.74
C ILE A 261 2.69 3.92 5.13
N LEU A 262 3.16 4.74 4.19
CA LEU A 262 3.39 6.17 4.44
C LEU A 262 2.11 6.92 4.80
N LEU A 263 0.98 6.55 4.18
CA LEU A 263 -0.30 7.20 4.42
C LEU A 263 -1.04 6.67 5.64
N SER A 264 -1.00 5.35 5.85
CA SER A 264 -1.88 4.67 6.82
C SER A 264 -1.12 4.14 8.03
N GLY A 265 0.22 4.10 8.01
CA GLY A 265 1.04 3.50 9.05
C GLY A 265 1.38 2.01 8.82
N LEU A 266 1.96 1.36 9.83
CA LEU A 266 2.47 -0.01 9.73
C LEU A 266 1.46 -1.04 10.25
N ARG A 267 1.35 -2.18 9.57
CA ARG A 267 0.57 -3.32 10.06
C ARG A 267 1.49 -4.43 10.59
N PRO A 268 1.07 -5.17 11.63
CA PRO A 268 1.80 -6.35 12.08
C PRO A 268 2.05 -7.34 10.96
N ALA A 269 3.22 -7.99 10.99
CA ALA A 269 3.52 -9.06 10.06
C ALA A 269 2.50 -10.20 10.21
N LYS A 270 2.08 -10.78 9.08
CA LYS A 270 1.20 -11.96 9.07
C LYS A 270 1.99 -13.22 9.40
N ASP A 271 3.17 -13.35 8.82
CA ASP A 271 4.10 -14.44 9.06
C ASP A 271 5.08 -14.03 10.14
N VAL A 272 5.07 -14.75 11.28
CA VAL A 272 5.68 -14.29 12.52
C VAL A 272 6.74 -15.28 13.04
N ALA A 273 7.99 -15.15 12.59
CA ALA A 273 9.09 -16.00 13.05
C ALA A 273 9.41 -15.82 14.54
N HIS A 274 9.21 -14.61 15.07
CA HIS A 274 9.58 -14.22 16.43
C HIS A 274 8.41 -13.67 17.25
N GLY A 275 7.18 -13.93 16.80
CA GLY A 275 5.93 -13.49 17.42
C GLY A 275 5.28 -12.29 16.72
N PRO A 276 4.07 -11.91 17.14
CA PRO A 276 3.32 -10.81 16.53
C PRO A 276 4.01 -9.47 16.78
N GLY A 277 4.05 -8.62 15.75
CA GLY A 277 4.59 -7.26 15.85
C GLY A 277 4.96 -6.66 14.50
N ILE A 278 5.54 -5.46 14.54
CA ILE A 278 6.19 -4.84 13.38
C ILE A 278 7.65 -5.29 13.34
N TYR A 279 8.08 -5.87 12.22
CA TYR A 279 9.45 -6.34 12.05
C TYR A 279 10.32 -5.23 11.48
N THR A 280 11.40 -4.90 12.16
CA THR A 280 12.40 -3.91 11.75
C THR A 280 13.81 -4.43 12.01
N SER A 281 14.82 -3.67 11.63
CA SER A 281 16.21 -4.01 11.92
C SER A 281 17.05 -2.76 12.14
N PRO A 282 18.05 -2.78 13.04
CA PRO A 282 19.06 -1.73 13.08
C PRO A 282 20.02 -1.79 11.88
N SER A 283 20.03 -2.89 11.12
CA SER A 283 20.85 -3.06 9.92
C SER A 283 20.05 -2.74 8.67
N ILE A 284 20.44 -1.66 7.98
CA ILE A 284 19.92 -1.39 6.65
C ILE A 284 20.39 -2.46 5.65
N ILE A 285 21.56 -3.08 5.87
CA ILE A 285 22.11 -4.14 5.03
C ILE A 285 21.18 -5.36 5.07
N TYR A 286 20.79 -5.83 6.27
CA TYR A 286 19.83 -6.91 6.43
C TYR A 286 18.47 -6.57 5.80
N THR A 287 17.96 -5.37 6.11
CA THR A 287 16.67 -4.88 5.60
C THR A 287 16.64 -4.77 4.08
N SER A 288 17.80 -4.57 3.44
CA SER A 288 17.94 -4.48 2.00
C SER A 288 17.86 -5.82 1.28
N HIS A 289 17.77 -6.95 1.99
CA HIS A 289 17.55 -8.23 1.34
C HIS A 289 16.22 -8.21 0.56
N PRO A 290 16.14 -8.75 -0.67
CA PRO A 290 14.92 -8.70 -1.50
C PRO A 290 13.69 -9.39 -0.91
N ARG A 291 13.90 -10.21 0.13
CA ARG A 291 12.82 -10.74 0.98
C ARG A 291 11.99 -9.62 1.62
N TYR A 292 12.67 -8.58 2.08
CA TYR A 292 12.09 -7.49 2.85
C TYR A 292 11.90 -6.26 1.97
N ALA A 293 12.92 -5.85 1.23
CA ALA A 293 12.90 -4.65 0.39
C ALA A 293 12.97 -5.01 -1.10
N GLU A 294 11.91 -4.76 -1.85
CA GLU A 294 11.86 -5.08 -3.29
C GLU A 294 12.95 -4.32 -4.07
N VAL A 295 13.56 -5.00 -5.04
CA VAL A 295 14.49 -4.41 -6.00
C VAL A 295 13.73 -4.22 -7.31
N LYS A 296 13.63 -2.96 -7.77
CA LYS A 296 12.91 -2.64 -9.00
C LYS A 296 13.88 -2.13 -10.06
N TYR A 297 13.79 -2.70 -11.25
CA TYR A 297 14.51 -2.21 -12.42
C TYR A 297 13.72 -1.06 -13.05
N ILE A 298 14.42 0.04 -13.34
CA ILE A 298 13.92 1.22 -14.04
C ILE A 298 14.53 1.21 -15.43
N ASP A 299 13.68 1.08 -16.44
CA ASP A 299 14.13 1.14 -17.83
C ASP A 299 14.43 2.59 -18.23
N SER A 300 15.42 2.75 -19.09
CA SER A 300 15.73 3.99 -19.79
C SER A 300 14.55 4.59 -20.58
N GLU A 301 13.58 3.76 -20.98
CA GLU A 301 12.40 4.24 -21.71
C GLU A 301 11.38 4.95 -20.81
N THR A 302 11.33 4.59 -19.53
CA THR A 302 10.57 5.34 -18.52
C THR A 302 11.29 6.66 -18.23
N LYS A 303 11.00 7.69 -19.04
CA LYS A 303 11.57 9.06 -18.98
C LYS A 303 11.17 9.81 -17.69
N PHE A 304 11.56 9.30 -16.53
CA PHE A 304 11.65 10.14 -15.34
C PHE A 304 12.93 10.97 -15.48
N GLY A 305 12.79 12.27 -15.74
CA GLY A 305 13.89 13.18 -16.15
C GLY A 305 15.10 13.29 -15.21
N PHE A 306 15.11 12.58 -14.09
CA PHE A 306 16.23 12.49 -13.14
C PHE A 306 17.05 11.19 -13.26
N LEU A 307 16.62 10.19 -14.05
CA LEU A 307 17.36 8.93 -14.25
C LEU A 307 17.71 8.76 -15.72
N LYS A 308 18.95 9.08 -16.08
CA LYS A 308 19.41 9.09 -17.49
C LYS A 308 19.82 7.70 -18.01
N SER A 309 19.85 6.68 -17.17
CA SER A 309 20.29 5.33 -17.54
C SER A 309 19.47 4.23 -16.88
N LYS A 310 19.73 2.99 -17.29
CA LYS A 310 19.15 1.78 -16.71
C LYS A 310 19.62 1.66 -15.26
N HIS A 311 18.67 1.69 -14.33
CA HIS A 311 18.97 1.69 -12.91
C HIS A 311 18.15 0.66 -12.16
N TYR A 312 18.71 0.17 -11.07
CA TYR A 312 17.95 -0.55 -10.06
C TYR A 312 17.70 0.41 -8.91
N ILE A 313 16.47 0.41 -8.40
CA ILE A 313 16.08 1.17 -7.23
C ILE A 313 15.60 0.21 -6.13
N GLN A 314 15.92 0.57 -4.91
CA GLN A 314 15.42 -0.07 -3.71
C GLN A 314 15.12 1.01 -2.68
N PHE A 315 14.10 0.80 -1.85
CA PHE A 315 13.86 1.67 -0.72
C PHE A 315 13.49 0.89 0.54
N VAL A 316 13.78 1.49 1.68
CA VAL A 316 13.34 1.06 3.00
C VAL A 316 12.82 2.27 3.77
N LEU A 317 11.98 2.04 4.76
CA LEU A 317 11.54 3.09 5.67
C LEU A 317 12.57 3.25 6.78
N GLU A 318 12.96 4.48 7.09
CA GLU A 318 13.67 4.81 8.32
C GLU A 318 12.64 5.14 9.41
N CYS A 319 12.76 4.51 10.56
CA CYS A 319 11.84 4.67 11.67
C CYS A 319 12.56 5.03 12.98
N ARG A 320 11.82 5.67 13.87
CA ARG A 320 12.14 5.78 15.30
C ARG A 320 11.28 4.81 16.09
N VAL A 321 11.89 4.10 17.02
CA VAL A 321 11.20 3.15 17.90
C VAL A 321 11.56 3.39 19.35
N HIS A 322 10.57 3.33 20.24
CA HIS A 322 10.81 3.44 21.67
C HIS A 322 11.53 2.18 22.18
N PRO A 323 12.67 2.29 22.90
CA PRO A 323 13.50 1.14 23.27
C PRO A 323 12.76 0.06 24.06
N LYS A 324 11.84 0.45 24.95
CA LYS A 324 10.99 -0.47 25.73
C LYS A 324 10.11 -1.40 24.87
N ASP A 325 9.82 -1.01 23.63
CA ASP A 325 8.89 -1.73 22.75
C ASP A 325 9.61 -2.72 21.82
N ILE A 326 10.94 -2.79 21.92
CA ILE A 326 11.78 -3.62 21.05
C ILE A 326 12.03 -4.98 21.71
N LYS A 327 11.61 -6.05 21.04
CA LYS A 327 12.12 -7.39 21.27
C LYS A 327 13.23 -7.69 20.26
N VAL A 328 14.44 -7.92 20.75
CA VAL A 328 15.59 -8.31 19.92
C VAL A 328 15.52 -9.80 19.60
N ALA A 329 15.83 -10.16 18.36
CA ALA A 329 15.83 -11.53 17.85
C ALA A 329 16.92 -11.75 16.78
N CYS A 330 17.11 -13.02 16.41
CA CYS A 330 18.06 -13.42 15.40
C CYS A 330 17.55 -13.21 13.97
N GLU A 331 18.42 -13.39 12.98
CA GLU A 331 18.06 -13.37 11.57
C GLU A 331 17.10 -14.52 11.19
N THR A 332 16.30 -14.31 10.14
CA THR A 332 15.28 -15.27 9.67
C THR A 332 15.55 -15.82 8.26
N LEU A 333 16.74 -15.58 7.71
CA LEU A 333 17.22 -15.97 6.38
C LEU A 333 18.09 -17.23 6.39
N LEU A 334 18.38 -17.82 7.56
CA LEU A 334 19.05 -19.10 7.75
C LEU A 334 20.47 -19.13 7.15
N LEU A 335 21.29 -18.12 7.48
CA LEU A 335 22.61 -17.93 6.88
C LEU A 335 23.73 -18.82 7.46
N GLY A 336 23.43 -19.63 8.47
CA GLY A 336 24.45 -20.39 9.19
C GLY A 336 25.49 -19.46 9.81
N ASP A 337 26.77 -19.72 9.54
CA ASP A 337 27.89 -18.97 10.14
C ASP A 337 28.25 -17.68 9.36
N ALA A 338 27.57 -17.38 8.26
CA ALA A 338 27.86 -16.17 7.48
C ALA A 338 27.32 -14.91 8.19
N GLN A 339 28.19 -13.93 8.40
CA GLN A 339 27.82 -12.64 8.97
C GLN A 339 27.12 -11.75 7.92
N ILE A 340 25.99 -11.15 8.31
CA ILE A 340 25.18 -10.26 7.45
C ILE A 340 25.70 -8.83 7.46
N ASP A 341 25.89 -8.29 8.66
CA ASP A 341 26.38 -6.93 8.90
C ASP A 341 27.57 -7.02 9.84
N THR A 342 28.69 -6.42 9.45
CA THR A 342 29.92 -6.47 10.26
C THR A 342 29.78 -5.73 11.59
N ASN A 343 28.77 -4.87 11.72
CA ASN A 343 28.54 -4.08 12.92
C ASN A 343 27.48 -4.67 13.85
N ILE A 344 26.66 -5.62 13.38
CA ILE A 344 25.49 -6.13 14.11
C ILE A 344 25.50 -7.65 14.06
N ASP A 345 25.50 -8.28 15.25
CA ASP A 345 25.45 -9.73 15.38
C ASP A 345 24.15 -10.31 14.81
N ASN A 346 24.24 -11.42 14.07
CA ASN A 346 23.08 -12.09 13.48
C ASN A 346 22.03 -12.51 14.54
N SER A 347 22.43 -12.74 15.79
CA SER A 347 21.52 -13.06 16.91
C SER A 347 20.71 -11.85 17.42
N ALA A 348 21.05 -10.65 16.98
CA ALA A 348 20.45 -9.39 17.42
C ALA A 348 20.01 -8.45 16.27
N ILE A 349 20.05 -8.95 15.03
CA ILE A 349 19.82 -8.13 13.83
C ILE A 349 18.35 -7.90 13.51
N GLU A 350 17.42 -8.64 14.11
CA GLU A 350 15.98 -8.48 13.88
C GLU A 350 15.29 -7.93 15.12
N TRP A 351 14.46 -6.90 14.94
CA TRP A 351 13.69 -6.26 16.00
C TRP A 351 12.20 -6.47 15.75
N VAL A 352 11.50 -7.03 16.74
CA VAL A 352 10.04 -7.11 16.73
C VAL A 352 9.50 -6.03 17.66
N VAL A 353 8.86 -5.02 17.07
CA VAL A 353 8.26 -3.90 17.80
C VAL A 353 6.85 -4.27 18.23
N ASN A 354 6.60 -4.17 19.54
CA ASN A 354 5.27 -4.42 20.10
C ASN A 354 4.27 -3.36 19.59
N ASN A 355 3.18 -3.84 19.00
CA ASN A 355 2.07 -3.02 18.51
C ASN A 355 0.88 -3.00 19.47
N TYR A 356 1.00 -3.59 20.67
CA TYR A 356 -0.03 -3.64 21.71
C TYR A 356 -1.39 -4.19 21.23
N GLY A 357 -1.35 -5.17 20.32
CA GLY A 357 -2.55 -5.75 19.72
C GLY A 357 -3.26 -4.87 18.68
N LYS A 358 -2.74 -3.67 18.38
CA LYS A 358 -3.30 -2.77 17.36
C LYS A 358 -3.15 -3.39 15.96
N LYS A 359 -4.22 -3.41 15.17
CA LYS A 359 -4.18 -3.91 13.77
C LYS A 359 -3.36 -3.02 12.83
N LEU A 360 -3.16 -1.76 13.23
CA LEU A 360 -2.46 -0.72 12.50
C LEU A 360 -1.78 0.20 13.51
N VAL A 361 -0.52 0.54 13.28
CA VAL A 361 0.23 1.54 14.02
C VAL A 361 0.29 2.80 13.17
N ASP A 362 -0.56 3.77 13.50
CA ASP A 362 -0.60 5.09 12.87
C ASP A 362 0.62 5.90 13.34
N PHE A 363 1.40 6.46 12.41
CA PHE A 363 2.56 7.27 12.76
C PHE A 363 2.22 8.60 13.45
N ASN A 364 0.95 9.03 13.37
CA ASN A 364 0.45 10.23 14.04
C ASN A 364 -0.08 9.95 15.45
N ASP A 365 -0.20 8.68 15.85
CA ASP A 365 -0.64 8.31 17.19
C ASP A 365 0.44 8.76 18.22
N PRO A 366 0.09 9.60 19.21
CA PRO A 366 1.04 10.03 20.23
C PRO A 366 1.60 8.87 21.07
N ASP A 367 0.87 7.75 21.14
CA ASP A 367 1.24 6.52 21.83
C ASP A 367 1.76 5.44 20.87
N ALA A 368 2.13 5.81 19.64
CA ALA A 368 2.76 4.88 18.70
C ALA A 368 4.06 4.33 19.30
N SER A 369 4.32 3.02 19.16
CA SER A 369 5.61 2.43 19.53
C SER A 369 6.70 2.68 18.48
N ILE A 370 6.28 3.05 17.26
CA ILE A 370 7.14 3.29 16.11
C ILE A 370 6.57 4.41 15.24
N VAL A 371 7.45 5.29 14.74
CA VAL A 371 7.10 6.33 13.77
C VAL A 371 8.06 6.29 12.59
N CYS A 372 7.58 6.55 11.37
CA CYS A 372 8.44 6.68 10.20
C CYS A 372 8.93 8.12 10.05
N THR A 373 10.23 8.31 9.87
CA THR A 373 10.89 9.62 9.85
C THR A 373 11.54 9.95 8.51
N GLY A 374 11.55 9.00 7.59
CA GLY A 374 12.00 9.19 6.22
C GLY A 374 12.01 7.89 5.43
N VAL A 375 12.40 8.01 4.17
CA VAL A 375 12.66 6.89 3.26
C VAL A 375 14.15 6.89 2.94
N MET A 376 14.76 5.71 3.01
CA MET A 376 16.11 5.48 2.51
C MET A 376 15.97 4.88 1.12
N VAL A 377 16.64 5.47 0.13
CA VAL A 377 16.64 5.02 -1.26
C VAL A 377 18.07 4.68 -1.67
N ARG A 378 18.24 3.56 -2.35
CA ARG A 378 19.48 3.14 -3.00
C ARG A 378 19.23 2.99 -4.49
N ILE A 379 20.11 3.58 -5.29
CA ILE A 379 20.07 3.52 -6.75
C ILE A 379 21.41 2.94 -7.22
N THR A 380 21.36 1.97 -8.12
CA THR A 380 22.55 1.32 -8.68
C THR A 380 22.48 1.18 -10.19
N ASP A 381 23.63 1.12 -10.85
CA ASP A 381 23.79 0.89 -12.31
C ASP A 381 23.59 -0.59 -12.72
N ARG A 382 23.69 -1.48 -11.73
CA ARG A 382 23.51 -2.93 -11.84
C ARG A 382 22.69 -3.46 -10.67
N HIS A 383 22.39 -4.75 -10.68
CA HIS A 383 21.58 -5.34 -9.62
C HIS A 383 22.31 -5.21 -8.26
N PRO A 384 21.66 -4.72 -7.20
CA PRO A 384 22.32 -4.41 -5.91
C PRO A 384 22.89 -5.63 -5.18
N ALA A 385 22.58 -6.85 -5.62
CA ALA A 385 23.23 -8.07 -5.11
C ALA A 385 24.74 -8.14 -5.44
N LEU A 386 25.19 -7.39 -6.45
CA LEU A 386 26.60 -7.28 -6.81
C LEU A 386 27.39 -6.32 -5.91
N LEU A 387 26.72 -5.56 -5.04
CA LEU A 387 27.41 -4.73 -4.06
C LEU A 387 28.14 -5.62 -3.04
N PRO A 388 29.35 -5.24 -2.58
CA PRO A 388 30.11 -6.03 -1.61
C PRO A 388 29.30 -6.37 -0.34
N GLU A 389 28.54 -5.42 0.19
CA GLU A 389 27.71 -5.60 1.38
C GLU A 389 26.48 -6.50 1.16
N SER A 390 26.11 -6.77 -0.10
CA SER A 390 25.02 -7.67 -0.47
C SER A 390 25.50 -9.08 -0.80
N GLY A 391 26.82 -9.35 -0.78
CA GLY A 391 27.38 -10.63 -1.19
C GLY A 391 26.88 -11.84 -0.38
N TRP A 392 26.32 -11.61 0.81
CA TRP A 392 25.69 -12.65 1.62
C TRP A 392 24.32 -13.11 1.08
N TRP A 393 23.66 -12.36 0.20
CA TRP A 393 22.33 -12.70 -0.33
C TRP A 393 22.32 -14.07 -1.01
N PHE A 394 23.41 -14.44 -1.68
CA PHE A 394 23.57 -15.73 -2.36
C PHE A 394 23.72 -16.92 -1.39
N LYS A 395 23.96 -16.65 -0.10
CA LYS A 395 24.11 -17.67 0.95
C LYS A 395 22.82 -17.87 1.76
N ALA A 396 21.83 -17.00 1.60
CA ALA A 396 20.58 -17.09 2.34
C ALA A 396 19.80 -18.35 1.96
N GLY A 397 19.47 -19.19 2.94
CA GLY A 397 18.81 -20.48 2.77
C GLY A 397 17.30 -20.39 2.51
N VAL A 398 16.83 -19.34 1.82
CA VAL A 398 15.39 -19.11 1.68
C VAL A 398 14.79 -20.08 0.68
N ARG A 399 14.01 -21.05 1.18
CA ARG A 399 13.38 -22.09 0.35
C ARG A 399 12.31 -21.50 -0.59
N ASN A 400 12.48 -21.84 -1.86
CA ASN A 400 11.75 -21.61 -3.13
C ASN A 400 10.19 -21.59 -3.17
N SER A 401 9.47 -21.38 -2.07
CA SER A 401 8.03 -21.67 -2.01
C SER A 401 7.09 -20.53 -2.41
N SER A 402 7.50 -19.25 -2.37
CA SER A 402 6.65 -18.13 -2.79
C SER A 402 6.88 -17.74 -4.26
N LYS A 403 5.80 -17.53 -5.03
CA LYS A 403 5.84 -17.21 -6.47
C LYS A 403 6.80 -16.06 -6.84
N GLY A 404 6.81 -14.96 -6.07
CA GLY A 404 7.70 -13.81 -6.33
C GLY A 404 9.20 -14.13 -6.19
N TRP A 405 9.55 -15.18 -5.45
CA TRP A 405 10.94 -15.60 -5.28
C TRP A 405 11.50 -16.35 -6.47
N LYS A 406 10.66 -17.00 -7.29
CA LYS A 406 11.15 -17.75 -8.45
C LYS A 406 11.67 -16.84 -9.55
N GLU A 407 11.01 -15.71 -9.77
CA GLU A 407 11.49 -14.69 -10.72
C GLU A 407 12.78 -14.04 -10.20
N PHE A 408 12.81 -13.71 -8.91
CA PHE A 408 14.01 -13.21 -8.26
C PHE A 408 15.20 -14.19 -8.31
N TYR A 409 14.98 -15.50 -8.10
CA TYR A 409 16.06 -16.51 -8.17
C TYR A 409 16.64 -16.65 -9.58
N LYS A 410 15.80 -16.59 -10.62
CA LYS A 410 16.29 -16.58 -12.01
C LYS A 410 17.18 -15.35 -12.26
N THR A 411 16.81 -14.21 -11.69
CA THR A 411 17.66 -13.03 -11.71
C THR A 411 18.94 -13.26 -10.91
N LEU A 412 18.88 -13.86 -9.72
CA LEU A 412 20.07 -14.14 -8.90
C LEU A 412 21.07 -15.09 -9.56
N GLU A 413 20.65 -16.11 -10.30
CA GLU A 413 21.59 -17.00 -11.03
C GLU A 413 22.36 -16.23 -12.10
N SER A 414 21.67 -15.37 -12.85
CA SER A 414 22.30 -14.46 -13.81
C SER A 414 23.25 -13.48 -13.12
N VAL A 415 22.82 -12.91 -11.99
CA VAL A 415 23.62 -11.94 -11.24
C VAL A 415 24.81 -12.60 -10.53
N GLU A 416 24.71 -13.86 -10.10
CA GLU A 416 25.82 -14.64 -9.57
C GLU A 416 26.89 -14.89 -10.63
N THR A 417 26.47 -15.13 -11.88
CA THR A 417 27.39 -15.22 -13.03
C THR A 417 28.12 -13.90 -13.26
N GLU A 418 27.41 -12.76 -13.21
CA GLU A 418 28.02 -11.43 -13.26
C GLU A 418 29.02 -11.21 -12.10
N ARG A 419 28.67 -11.65 -10.89
CA ARG A 419 29.54 -11.57 -9.71
C ARG A 419 30.84 -12.37 -9.91
N GLN A 420 30.73 -13.60 -10.42
CA GLN A 420 31.86 -14.48 -10.67
C GLN A 420 32.79 -13.96 -11.77
N THR A 421 32.25 -13.21 -12.72
CA THR A 421 33.04 -12.54 -13.78
C THR A 421 33.63 -11.18 -13.34
N GLY A 422 33.41 -10.78 -12.09
CA GLY A 422 33.97 -9.55 -11.51
C GLY A 422 33.26 -8.28 -11.96
N VAL A 423 32.02 -8.37 -12.42
CA VAL A 423 31.21 -7.18 -12.75
C VAL A 423 30.99 -6.37 -11.49
N ALA A 424 31.46 -5.12 -11.51
CA ALA A 424 31.24 -4.17 -10.43
C ALA A 424 29.85 -3.53 -10.52
N CYS A 425 29.25 -3.29 -9.36
CA CYS A 425 28.04 -2.48 -9.22
C CYS A 425 28.40 -1.19 -8.51
N SER A 426 27.93 -0.07 -9.05
CA SER A 426 28.15 1.27 -8.52
C SER A 426 26.86 1.81 -7.92
N ILE A 427 26.98 2.48 -6.77
CA ILE A 427 25.89 3.26 -6.21
C ILE A 427 25.89 4.64 -6.87
N ILE A 428 24.70 5.09 -7.26
CA ILE A 428 24.48 6.36 -7.93
C ILE A 428 23.96 7.35 -6.90
N LEU A 429 24.87 8.18 -6.43
CA LEU A 429 24.63 9.22 -5.43
C LEU A 429 24.52 10.57 -6.16
N GLU A 430 23.42 10.79 -6.87
CA GLU A 430 23.10 12.10 -7.49
C GLU A 430 22.38 13.05 -6.52
#